data_AF-A0A0U3ACS6-F1
#
_entry.id   AF-A0A0U3ACS6-F1
#
_cell.length_a   1.000
_cell.length_b   1.000
_cell.length_c   1.000
_cell.angle_alpha   90.00
_cell.angle_beta   90.00
_cell.angle_gamma   90.00
#
_symmetry.space_group_name_H-M   'P 1'
#
loop_
_entity.id
_entity.type
_entity.pdbx_description
1 polymer ?
#
loop_
_entity_poly.entity_id
_entity_poly.type
_entity_poly.pdbx_seq_one_letter_code
_entity_poly.pdbx_strand_id
1 'polypeptide(L)'
;WDLNYLDRTVGERFAAVFLGKYQQQLPQFTGNTLESFGADEMVLLNGEIAFSPALLERIRSKRGYDPTPYLIGLFADIGAYTERIRCDYYEAMTALLEENFYRAPSTWLEQRGMKHSTLSQLGAGESLAQTAQVGDIFRYLRTFHIPGNEDPGTAGPGERRLMASKLSSSVANLYDRSRAVMCVHYAAGWGQTQEQNLAWTNESYAKGLNLYTRHGNQYTLMGGWYEYVPPADHFYQPVWRYWGTFVRYVTRVSYLLSQGKHRADVALLYPMSTIHAHWVAGRTSGAAGILDDEGFAAPGVNNPFAPPAIEAARSLQDLAKALFDDGIDFDFVDSDSLMRAVVRSGVLEISGVEFRSIVLPALSTVSLHSMQKIREFHAGGGTVVSFGRLPSITPENGRNDPQLIGLLDAIFGPRG
;
A
#
# COMPACT_ATOMS: atom_id res chain seq x y z
N TRP A 1 -24.03 10.77 -3.48
CA TRP A 1 -23.34 12.06 -3.59
C TRP A 1 -21.87 11.75 -3.60
N ASP A 2 -21.21 11.87 -4.75
CA ASP A 2 -19.75 11.70 -4.81
C ASP A 2 -19.11 12.96 -4.22
N LEU A 3 -18.44 12.79 -3.08
CA LEU A 3 -17.71 13.87 -2.43
C LEU A 3 -16.43 14.15 -3.23
N ASN A 4 -16.07 15.42 -3.42
CA ASN A 4 -14.78 15.77 -4.00
C ASN A 4 -13.67 15.58 -2.96
N TYR A 5 -13.08 14.38 -2.89
CA TYR A 5 -11.99 14.06 -1.95
C TYR A 5 -10.70 14.85 -2.21
N LEU A 6 -10.60 15.56 -3.34
CA LEU A 6 -9.49 16.48 -3.61
C LEU A 6 -9.70 17.85 -2.95
N ASP A 7 -10.86 18.12 -2.35
CA ASP A 7 -11.15 19.33 -1.57
C ASP A 7 -10.86 19.09 -0.08
N ARG A 8 -10.01 19.93 0.49
CA ARG A 8 -9.63 19.90 1.91
C ARG A 8 -10.82 19.94 2.87
N THR A 9 -11.88 20.66 2.50
CA THR A 9 -13.08 20.80 3.31
C THR A 9 -13.76 19.45 3.55
N VAL A 10 -13.66 18.52 2.58
CA VAL A 10 -14.28 17.19 2.70
C VAL A 10 -13.61 16.38 3.81
N GLY A 11 -12.27 16.29 3.82
CA GLY A 11 -11.55 15.56 4.86
C GLY A 11 -11.74 16.15 6.25
N GLU A 12 -11.71 17.48 6.36
CA GLU A 12 -11.95 18.19 7.63
C GLU A 12 -13.37 17.96 8.15
N ARG A 13 -14.38 18.03 7.28
CA ARG A 13 -15.77 17.76 7.65
C ARG A 13 -16.01 16.29 7.99
N PHE A 14 -15.40 15.36 7.27
CA PHE A 14 -15.48 13.94 7.58
C PHE A 14 -15.00 13.66 9.00
N ALA A 15 -13.79 14.11 9.35
CA ALA A 15 -13.24 13.91 10.69
C ALA A 15 -14.11 14.58 11.77
N ALA A 16 -14.55 15.82 11.55
CA ALA A 16 -15.38 16.54 12.51
C ALA A 16 -16.77 15.91 12.72
N VAL A 17 -17.44 15.46 11.66
CA VAL A 17 -18.81 14.93 11.74
C VAL A 17 -18.82 13.48 12.23
N PHE A 18 -17.90 12.65 11.74
CA PHE A 18 -17.86 11.24 12.07
C PHE A 18 -17.13 10.99 13.39
N LEU A 19 -15.85 11.35 13.48
CA LEU A 19 -15.04 11.12 14.68
C LEU A 19 -15.44 12.05 15.83
N GLY A 20 -15.83 13.29 15.52
CA GLY A 20 -16.24 14.27 16.53
C GLY A 20 -17.47 13.87 17.36
N LYS A 21 -18.38 13.05 16.83
CA LYS A 21 -19.52 12.52 17.60
C LYS A 21 -19.06 11.64 18.76
N TYR A 22 -18.07 10.77 18.54
CA TYR A 22 -17.52 9.92 19.59
C TYR A 22 -16.92 10.76 20.71
N GLN A 23 -16.13 11.79 20.37
CA GLN A 23 -15.56 12.70 21.36
C GLN A 23 -16.64 13.44 22.15
N GLN A 24 -17.70 13.92 21.50
CA GLN A 24 -18.78 14.64 22.17
C GLN A 24 -19.55 13.76 23.17
N GLN A 25 -19.78 12.49 22.83
CA GLN A 25 -20.54 11.55 23.65
C GLN A 25 -19.69 10.87 24.73
N LEU A 26 -18.39 10.68 24.46
CA LEU A 26 -17.45 9.92 25.28
C LEU A 26 -16.15 10.71 25.58
N PRO A 27 -16.22 11.99 26.03
CA PRO A 27 -15.05 12.84 26.16
C PRO A 27 -14.03 12.30 27.17
N GLN A 28 -14.49 11.71 28.28
CA GLN A 28 -13.65 11.14 29.32
C GLN A 28 -12.83 9.91 28.89
N PHE A 29 -13.21 9.28 27.78
CA PHE A 29 -12.53 8.08 27.26
C PHE A 29 -11.59 8.39 26.10
N THR A 30 -11.69 9.58 25.51
CA THR A 30 -10.90 9.99 24.33
C THR A 30 -9.41 10.11 24.68
N GLY A 31 -8.54 9.47 23.91
CA GLY A 31 -7.08 9.49 24.14
C GLY A 31 -6.61 8.67 25.34
N ASN A 32 -7.51 7.85 25.92
CA ASN A 32 -7.20 6.90 26.98
C ASN A 32 -7.80 5.54 26.65
N THR A 33 -9.03 5.25 27.09
CA THR A 33 -9.72 3.99 26.76
C THR A 33 -10.01 3.86 25.26
N LEU A 34 -10.38 4.97 24.61
CA LEU A 34 -10.45 5.07 23.15
C LEU A 34 -9.09 5.58 22.66
N GLU A 35 -8.14 4.67 22.48
CA GLU A 35 -6.76 5.00 22.10
C GLU A 35 -6.55 5.05 20.58
N SER A 36 -7.41 4.43 19.79
CA SER A 36 -7.29 4.42 18.33
C SER A 36 -8.63 4.35 17.63
N PHE A 37 -8.62 4.81 16.37
CA PHE A 37 -9.68 4.54 15.41
C PHE A 37 -9.11 3.66 14.29
N GLY A 38 -9.83 2.58 13.97
CA GLY A 38 -9.51 1.68 12.87
C GLY A 38 -10.43 1.95 11.68
N ALA A 39 -9.84 2.33 10.56
CA ALA A 39 -10.54 2.35 9.28
C ALA A 39 -10.59 0.93 8.69
N ASP A 40 -11.74 0.59 8.12
CA ASP A 40 -11.91 -0.59 7.27
C ASP A 40 -11.56 -0.26 5.81
N GLU A 41 -11.97 -1.08 4.83
CA GLU A 41 -11.66 -0.79 3.43
C GLU A 41 -12.20 0.57 2.98
N MET A 42 -11.30 1.39 2.44
CA MET A 42 -11.67 2.61 1.75
C MET A 42 -11.80 2.35 0.25
N VAL A 43 -13.04 2.31 -0.21
CA VAL A 43 -13.41 2.36 -1.63
C VAL A 43 -13.59 3.83 -2.02
N LEU A 44 -12.51 4.50 -2.40
CA LEU A 44 -12.52 5.96 -2.63
C LEU A 44 -12.74 6.33 -4.10
N LEU A 45 -11.80 5.91 -4.96
CA LEU A 45 -11.81 6.23 -6.38
C LEU A 45 -12.64 5.23 -7.17
N ASN A 46 -12.71 3.97 -6.72
CA ASN A 46 -13.46 2.91 -7.39
C ASN A 46 -13.16 2.83 -8.90
N GLY A 47 -11.88 2.97 -9.26
CA GLY A 47 -11.37 2.96 -10.62
C GLY A 47 -11.56 4.28 -11.40
N GLU A 48 -12.22 5.29 -10.83
CA GLU A 48 -12.45 6.57 -11.49
C GLU A 48 -11.19 7.46 -11.50
N ILE A 49 -11.05 8.25 -12.56
CA ILE A 49 -10.04 9.30 -12.65
C ILE A 49 -10.64 10.58 -12.07
N ALA A 50 -10.31 10.90 -10.82
CA ALA A 50 -10.83 12.07 -10.14
C ALA A 50 -10.42 13.37 -10.85
N PHE A 51 -11.32 14.36 -10.85
CA PHE A 51 -11.07 15.69 -11.41
C PHE A 51 -11.47 16.79 -10.44
N SER A 52 -10.66 17.84 -10.37
CA SER A 52 -10.98 19.07 -9.64
C SER A 52 -10.19 20.25 -10.23
N PRO A 53 -10.71 21.49 -10.23
CA PRO A 53 -9.93 22.67 -10.59
C PRO A 53 -8.61 22.80 -9.79
N ALA A 54 -8.61 22.37 -8.52
CA ALA A 54 -7.41 22.38 -7.67
C ALA A 54 -6.29 21.46 -8.19
N LEU A 55 -6.66 20.39 -8.90
CA LEU A 55 -5.70 19.48 -9.54
C LEU A 55 -4.96 20.17 -10.68
N LEU A 56 -5.68 20.88 -11.56
CA LEU A 56 -5.04 21.62 -12.66
C LEU A 56 -4.12 22.73 -12.13
N GLU A 57 -4.55 23.40 -11.06
CA GLU A 57 -3.73 24.42 -10.40
C GLU A 57 -2.48 23.83 -9.73
N ARG A 58 -2.59 22.64 -9.14
CA ARG A 58 -1.44 21.90 -8.61
C ARG A 58 -0.41 21.60 -9.72
N ILE A 59 -0.85 21.17 -10.90
CA ILE A 59 0.07 20.92 -12.02
C ILE A 59 0.70 22.23 -12.50
N ARG A 60 -0.07 23.30 -12.68
CA ARG A 60 0.46 24.61 -13.09
C ARG A 60 1.55 25.11 -12.15
N SER A 61 1.29 25.06 -10.85
CA SER A 61 2.23 25.53 -9.83
C SER A 61 3.48 24.65 -9.69
N LYS A 62 3.35 23.31 -9.82
CA LYS A 62 4.47 22.38 -9.62
C LYS A 62 5.27 22.05 -10.88
N ARG A 63 4.67 22.15 -12.06
CA ARG A 63 5.27 21.77 -13.34
C ARG A 63 5.46 22.93 -14.31
N GLY A 64 4.86 24.09 -14.04
CA GLY A 64 5.09 25.32 -14.79
C GLY A 64 4.42 25.36 -16.17
N TYR A 65 3.36 24.57 -16.41
CA TYR A 65 2.59 24.60 -17.66
C TYR A 65 1.09 24.40 -17.41
N ASP A 66 0.24 24.84 -18.34
CA ASP A 66 -1.20 24.55 -18.30
C ASP A 66 -1.48 23.14 -18.85
N PRO A 67 -1.99 22.20 -18.03
CA PRO A 67 -2.27 20.84 -18.48
C PRO A 67 -3.49 20.72 -19.38
N THR A 68 -4.37 21.73 -19.41
CA THR A 68 -5.68 21.68 -20.09
C THR A 68 -5.61 21.20 -21.55
N PRO A 69 -4.68 21.69 -22.41
CA PRO A 69 -4.59 21.25 -23.80
C PRO A 69 -4.15 19.78 -23.96
N TYR A 70 -3.59 19.18 -22.91
CA TYR A 70 -2.97 17.87 -22.92
C TYR A 70 -3.80 16.79 -22.23
N LEU A 71 -4.94 17.13 -21.61
CA LEU A 71 -5.76 16.17 -20.85
C LEU A 71 -6.23 14.97 -21.66
N ILE A 72 -6.34 15.08 -22.98
CA ILE A 72 -6.62 13.92 -23.86
C ILE A 72 -5.54 12.84 -23.76
N GLY A 73 -4.31 13.20 -23.35
CA GLY A 73 -3.20 12.29 -23.07
C GLY A 73 -3.46 11.30 -21.93
N LEU A 74 -4.45 11.55 -21.08
CA LEU A 74 -4.91 10.57 -20.09
C LEU A 74 -5.49 9.32 -20.76
N PHE A 75 -6.12 9.49 -21.92
CA PHE A 75 -6.90 8.43 -22.59
C PHE A 75 -6.30 7.99 -23.92
N ALA A 76 -5.54 8.85 -24.58
CA ALA A 76 -4.96 8.60 -25.90
C ALA A 76 -3.45 8.85 -25.90
N ASP A 77 -2.74 8.27 -26.87
CA ASP A 77 -1.34 8.61 -27.13
C ASP A 77 -1.26 9.95 -27.87
N ILE A 78 -0.58 10.93 -27.26
CA ILE A 78 -0.31 12.27 -27.78
C ILE A 78 1.18 12.46 -28.15
N GLY A 79 1.93 11.36 -28.28
CA GLY A 79 3.34 11.35 -28.66
C GLY A 79 4.29 11.23 -27.46
N ALA A 80 5.45 11.88 -27.55
CA ALA A 80 6.57 11.67 -26.61
C ALA A 80 6.27 12.05 -25.14
N TYR A 81 5.22 12.85 -24.90
CA TYR A 81 4.85 13.35 -23.58
C TYR A 81 3.67 12.60 -22.93
N THR A 82 3.09 11.59 -23.59
CA THR A 82 1.88 10.89 -23.12
C THR A 82 2.01 10.41 -21.68
N GLU A 83 3.07 9.64 -21.37
CA GLU A 83 3.28 9.07 -20.05
C GLU A 83 3.61 10.15 -19.01
N ARG A 84 4.33 11.20 -19.41
CA ARG A 84 4.60 12.36 -18.56
C ARG A 84 3.31 13.04 -18.13
N ILE A 85 2.39 13.31 -19.08
CA ILE A 85 1.12 13.97 -18.76
C ILE A 85 0.30 13.14 -17.78
N ARG A 86 0.28 11.80 -17.94
CA ARG A 86 -0.37 10.90 -16.98
C ARG A 86 0.30 10.94 -15.61
N CYS A 87 1.63 10.86 -15.56
CA CYS A 87 2.37 10.96 -14.31
C CYS A 87 2.13 12.30 -13.60
N ASP A 88 2.18 13.42 -14.31
CA ASP A 88 1.93 14.76 -13.75
C ASP A 88 0.50 14.87 -13.20
N TYR A 89 -0.48 14.29 -13.91
CA TYR A 89 -1.87 14.28 -13.46
C TYR A 89 -2.07 13.43 -12.20
N TYR A 90 -1.61 12.18 -12.21
CA TYR A 90 -1.81 11.25 -11.10
C TYR A 90 -0.96 11.60 -9.88
N GLU A 91 0.21 12.21 -10.06
CA GLU A 91 0.99 12.78 -8.96
C GLU A 91 0.22 13.92 -8.27
N ALA A 92 -0.35 14.85 -9.05
CA ALA A 92 -1.16 15.93 -8.50
C ALA A 92 -2.44 15.40 -7.81
N MET A 93 -3.12 14.43 -8.42
CA MET A 93 -4.31 13.79 -7.86
C MET A 93 -4.01 13.13 -6.51
N THR A 94 -2.99 12.26 -6.48
CA THR A 94 -2.65 11.50 -5.26
C THR A 94 -2.06 12.39 -4.17
N ALA A 95 -1.36 13.48 -4.54
CA ALA A 95 -0.87 14.47 -3.56
C ALA A 95 -2.03 15.17 -2.88
N LEU A 96 -3.04 15.60 -3.65
CA LEU A 96 -4.23 16.23 -3.11
C LEU A 96 -5.05 15.24 -2.25
N LEU A 97 -5.20 13.99 -2.67
CA LEU A 97 -5.86 12.96 -1.85
C LEU A 97 -5.16 12.78 -0.50
N GLU A 98 -3.83 12.70 -0.49
CA GLU A 98 -3.06 12.58 0.74
C GLU A 98 -3.23 13.80 1.65
N GLU A 99 -3.00 14.99 1.12
CA GLU A 99 -3.03 16.25 1.86
C GLU A 99 -4.42 16.59 2.40
N ASN A 100 -5.45 16.38 1.58
CA ASN A 100 -6.79 16.89 1.85
C ASN A 100 -7.72 15.86 2.49
N PHE A 101 -7.49 14.56 2.26
CA PHE A 101 -8.37 13.50 2.75
C PHE A 101 -7.65 12.49 3.64
N TYR A 102 -6.61 11.80 3.17
CA TYR A 102 -5.99 10.70 3.93
C TYR A 102 -5.33 11.15 5.23
N ARG A 103 -4.72 12.34 5.25
CA ARG A 103 -4.06 12.88 6.44
C ARG A 103 -5.02 13.49 7.45
N ALA A 104 -6.22 13.89 7.02
CA ALA A 104 -7.16 14.62 7.86
C ALA A 104 -7.65 13.81 9.08
N PRO A 105 -8.10 12.54 8.95
CA PRO A 105 -8.47 11.71 10.10
C PRO A 105 -7.29 11.48 11.05
N SER A 106 -6.10 11.18 10.52
CA SER A 106 -4.90 10.96 11.33
C SER A 106 -4.55 12.19 12.16
N THR A 107 -4.54 13.37 11.53
CA THR A 107 -4.22 14.64 12.21
C THR A 107 -5.27 14.96 13.29
N TRP A 108 -6.54 14.71 13.00
CA TRP A 108 -7.62 14.92 13.96
C TRP A 108 -7.49 14.03 15.20
N LEU A 109 -7.13 12.76 15.01
CA LEU A 109 -6.90 11.78 16.07
C LEU A 109 -5.65 12.11 16.89
N GLU A 110 -4.54 12.46 16.23
CA GLU A 110 -3.26 12.83 16.87
C GLU A 110 -3.42 13.99 17.84
N GLN A 111 -4.15 15.04 17.43
CA GLN A 111 -4.45 16.21 18.27
C GLN A 111 -5.22 15.88 19.56
N ARG A 112 -5.76 14.66 19.66
CA ARG A 112 -6.55 14.14 20.79
C ARG A 112 -5.87 12.98 21.51
N GLY A 113 -4.58 12.75 21.24
CA GLY A 113 -3.82 11.66 21.84
C GLY A 113 -4.26 10.27 21.36
N MET A 114 -4.94 10.19 20.21
CA MET A 114 -5.39 8.94 19.62
C MET A 114 -4.54 8.57 18.40
N LYS A 115 -4.51 7.27 18.08
CA LYS A 115 -3.86 6.73 16.89
C LYS A 115 -4.87 6.47 15.78
N HIS A 116 -4.39 6.53 14.55
CA HIS A 116 -5.12 6.10 13.37
C HIS A 116 -4.54 4.78 12.85
N SER A 117 -5.39 3.79 12.66
CA SER A 117 -5.04 2.47 12.14
C SER A 117 -5.90 2.13 10.93
N THR A 118 -5.37 1.30 10.03
CA THR A 118 -6.18 0.63 8.99
C THR A 118 -6.07 -0.86 9.24
N LEU A 119 -7.22 -1.51 9.34
CA LEU A 119 -7.31 -2.95 9.58
C LEU A 119 -7.46 -3.74 8.28
N SER A 120 -7.73 -3.03 7.18
CA SER A 120 -7.95 -3.60 5.87
C SER A 120 -7.30 -2.78 4.75
N GLN A 121 -7.10 -3.44 3.63
CA GLN A 121 -6.79 -2.89 2.32
C GLN A 121 -7.70 -3.61 1.33
N LEU A 122 -8.33 -2.89 0.40
CA LEU A 122 -9.20 -3.56 -0.57
C LEU A 122 -8.37 -4.46 -1.50
N GLY A 123 -8.58 -5.77 -1.46
CA GLY A 123 -7.83 -6.76 -2.27
C GLY A 123 -6.77 -7.53 -1.48
N ALA A 124 -5.94 -8.33 -2.16
CA ALA A 124 -4.81 -9.06 -1.56
C ALA A 124 -3.48 -8.29 -1.51
N GLY A 125 -3.54 -6.97 -1.71
CA GLY A 125 -2.37 -6.08 -1.72
C GLY A 125 -1.76 -5.92 -3.11
N GLU A 126 -2.53 -6.17 -4.16
CA GLU A 126 -2.08 -6.13 -5.53
C GLU A 126 -2.06 -4.69 -6.05
N SER A 127 -0.98 -4.34 -6.74
CA SER A 127 -0.65 -2.94 -6.95
C SER A 127 -1.67 -2.19 -7.80
N LEU A 128 -2.24 -2.85 -8.81
CA LEU A 128 -3.28 -2.25 -9.66
C LEU A 128 -4.59 -2.06 -8.89
N ALA A 129 -4.94 -3.00 -8.00
CA ALA A 129 -6.13 -2.92 -7.16
C ALA A 129 -6.08 -1.70 -6.28
N GLN A 130 -4.99 -1.59 -5.54
CA GLN A 130 -4.78 -0.50 -4.62
C GLN A 130 -4.75 0.83 -5.37
N THR A 131 -4.06 0.92 -6.52
CA THR A 131 -4.05 2.14 -7.33
C THR A 131 -5.44 2.53 -7.81
N ALA A 132 -6.25 1.59 -8.29
CA ALA A 132 -7.61 1.90 -8.73
C ALA A 132 -8.50 2.42 -7.59
N GLN A 133 -8.20 2.09 -6.33
CA GLN A 133 -9.03 2.46 -5.18
C GLN A 133 -8.56 3.71 -4.46
N VAL A 134 -7.25 3.84 -4.26
CA VAL A 134 -6.65 4.92 -3.45
C VAL A 134 -5.59 5.72 -4.21
N GLY A 135 -5.37 5.43 -5.49
CA GLY A 135 -4.46 6.15 -6.37
C GLY A 135 -2.97 5.84 -6.12
N ASP A 136 -2.52 5.95 -4.88
CA ASP A 136 -1.17 5.59 -4.45
C ASP A 136 -1.22 5.01 -3.03
N ILE A 137 -0.88 3.71 -2.94
CA ILE A 137 -1.03 2.95 -1.70
C ILE A 137 -0.01 3.36 -0.63
N PHE A 138 1.19 3.81 -1.01
CA PHE A 138 2.18 4.28 -0.06
C PHE A 138 1.77 5.63 0.52
N ARG A 139 1.30 6.56 -0.33
CA ARG A 139 0.75 7.84 0.12
C ARG A 139 -0.47 7.65 1.02
N TYR A 140 -1.29 6.63 0.76
CA TYR A 140 -2.40 6.28 1.62
C TYR A 140 -1.94 5.68 2.97
N LEU A 141 -1.20 4.58 2.95
CA LEU A 141 -0.84 3.85 4.18
C LEU A 141 0.09 4.64 5.11
N ARG A 142 0.96 5.50 4.58
CA ARG A 142 1.91 6.27 5.40
C ARG A 142 1.23 7.30 6.33
N THR A 143 -0.03 7.65 6.07
CA THR A 143 -0.78 8.54 6.96
C THR A 143 -1.24 7.84 8.24
N PHE A 144 -1.24 6.51 8.28
CA PHE A 144 -1.62 5.74 9.47
C PHE A 144 -0.45 5.61 10.45
N HIS A 145 -0.79 5.55 11.73
CA HIS A 145 0.15 5.23 12.80
C HIS A 145 0.40 3.73 12.88
N ILE A 146 -0.61 2.95 12.48
CA ILE A 146 -0.64 1.50 12.49
C ILE A 146 -1.20 1.06 11.14
N PRO A 147 -0.35 0.92 10.10
CA PRO A 147 -0.77 0.31 8.84
C PRO A 147 -1.14 -1.16 9.06
N GLY A 148 -1.95 -1.72 8.17
CA GLY A 148 -2.36 -3.11 8.30
C GLY A 148 -3.14 -3.62 7.10
N ASN A 149 -3.48 -4.90 7.16
CA ASN A 149 -4.25 -5.59 6.15
C ASN A 149 -5.10 -6.69 6.75
N GLU A 150 -5.99 -7.21 5.91
CA GLU A 150 -6.78 -8.37 6.18
C GLU A 150 -6.10 -9.67 5.74
N ASP A 151 -6.49 -10.77 6.40
CA ASP A 151 -6.12 -12.13 6.02
C ASP A 151 -7.32 -13.08 6.13
N PRO A 152 -8.24 -13.08 5.15
CA PRO A 152 -9.48 -13.87 5.20
C PRO A 152 -9.34 -15.33 4.77
N GLY A 153 -10.46 -16.04 4.86
CA GLY A 153 -10.69 -17.34 4.24
C GLY A 153 -9.81 -18.45 4.78
N THR A 154 -9.76 -19.56 4.03
CA THR A 154 -9.13 -20.81 4.43
C THR A 154 -7.87 -21.16 3.63
N ALA A 155 -7.22 -20.16 3.01
CA ALA A 155 -5.95 -20.36 2.30
C ALA A 155 -4.94 -21.09 3.20
N GLY A 156 -4.22 -22.05 2.63
CA GLY A 156 -3.32 -22.92 3.37
C GLY A 156 -2.08 -22.17 3.88
N PRO A 157 -1.30 -22.79 4.80
CA PRO A 157 0.02 -22.29 5.13
C PRO A 157 0.90 -22.14 3.88
N GLY A 158 1.56 -21.00 3.73
CA GLY A 158 2.36 -20.61 2.56
C GLY A 158 1.59 -19.79 1.52
N GLU A 159 0.26 -19.75 1.61
CA GLU A 159 -0.62 -19.06 0.65
C GLU A 159 -1.32 -17.84 1.26
N ARG A 160 -1.03 -17.49 2.52
CA ARG A 160 -1.65 -16.34 3.18
C ARG A 160 -1.17 -15.04 2.52
N ARG A 161 -1.83 -13.91 2.80
CA ARG A 161 -1.69 -12.61 2.10
C ARG A 161 -0.27 -12.01 2.08
N LEU A 162 0.64 -12.53 1.26
CA LEU A 162 2.05 -12.08 1.20
C LEU A 162 2.16 -10.60 0.83
N MET A 163 1.53 -10.22 -0.29
CA MET A 163 1.62 -8.87 -0.82
C MET A 163 1.09 -7.82 0.17
N ALA A 164 -0.14 -7.99 0.66
CA ALA A 164 -0.73 -7.05 1.62
C ALA A 164 0.06 -6.97 2.95
N SER A 165 0.54 -8.12 3.45
CA SER A 165 1.31 -8.16 4.71
C SER A 165 2.64 -7.44 4.57
N LYS A 166 3.40 -7.75 3.50
CA LYS A 166 4.67 -7.09 3.22
C LYS A 166 4.49 -5.62 2.91
N LEU A 167 3.39 -5.21 2.27
CA LEU A 167 3.09 -3.80 2.03
C LEU A 167 2.85 -3.04 3.34
N SER A 168 2.04 -3.59 4.24
CA SER A 168 1.80 -3.01 5.57
C SER A 168 3.08 -2.93 6.39
N SER A 169 3.88 -4.01 6.42
CA SER A 169 5.13 -4.05 7.17
C SER A 169 6.16 -3.09 6.59
N SER A 170 6.28 -3.02 5.26
CA SER A 170 7.20 -2.09 4.58
C SER A 170 6.88 -0.65 4.94
N VAL A 171 5.60 -0.25 4.90
CA VAL A 171 5.21 1.11 5.31
C VAL A 171 5.50 1.33 6.80
N ALA A 172 5.24 0.34 7.66
CA ALA A 172 5.59 0.47 9.08
C ALA A 172 7.10 0.69 9.27
N ASN A 173 7.93 -0.11 8.60
CA ASN A 173 9.39 -0.06 8.69
C ASN A 173 9.96 1.27 8.15
N LEU A 174 9.55 1.67 6.94
CA LEU A 174 10.09 2.83 6.24
C LEU A 174 9.63 4.18 6.81
N TYR A 175 8.55 4.18 7.61
CA TYR A 175 8.01 5.38 8.27
C TYR A 175 8.07 5.32 9.81
N ASP A 176 8.94 4.46 10.35
CA ASP A 176 9.24 4.32 11.78
C ASP A 176 7.99 4.12 12.66
N ARG A 177 7.12 3.19 12.24
CA ARG A 177 5.96 2.74 13.00
C ARG A 177 6.30 1.44 13.72
N SER A 178 5.96 1.37 15.01
CA SER A 178 6.22 0.18 15.83
C SER A 178 5.23 -0.96 15.60
N ARG A 179 4.11 -0.69 14.91
CA ARG A 179 3.00 -1.63 14.77
C ARG A 179 2.54 -1.75 13.32
N ALA A 180 2.40 -2.99 12.86
CA ALA A 180 1.66 -3.36 11.65
C ALA A 180 0.58 -4.38 12.03
N VAL A 181 -0.68 -4.05 11.78
CA VAL A 181 -1.85 -4.80 12.25
C VAL A 181 -2.36 -5.78 11.21
N MET A 182 -2.87 -6.91 11.70
CA MET A 182 -3.57 -7.89 10.89
C MET A 182 -4.98 -8.09 11.40
N CYS A 183 -5.97 -7.96 10.51
CA CYS A 183 -7.35 -8.35 10.74
C CYS A 183 -7.56 -9.76 10.18
N VAL A 184 -7.71 -10.76 11.06
CA VAL A 184 -7.51 -12.15 10.65
C VAL A 184 -8.77 -13.01 10.60
N HIS A 185 -8.77 -13.88 9.60
CA HIS A 185 -9.50 -15.15 9.46
C HIS A 185 -11.01 -15.08 9.24
N TYR A 186 -11.59 -13.91 8.99
CA TYR A 186 -13.00 -13.88 8.58
C TYR A 186 -13.24 -14.69 7.31
N ALA A 187 -14.44 -15.23 7.17
CA ALA A 187 -14.81 -16.15 6.11
C ALA A 187 -14.05 -17.50 6.15
N ALA A 188 -13.27 -17.80 7.19
CA ALA A 188 -12.69 -19.14 7.37
C ALA A 188 -13.72 -20.20 7.80
N GLY A 189 -14.92 -19.77 8.20
CA GLY A 189 -16.00 -20.68 8.60
C GLY A 189 -15.90 -21.15 10.06
N TRP A 190 -16.96 -21.79 10.53
CA TRP A 190 -17.06 -22.30 11.91
C TRP A 190 -16.15 -23.50 12.21
N GLY A 191 -15.60 -24.12 11.17
CA GLY A 191 -14.72 -25.29 11.29
C GLY A 191 -13.25 -24.95 11.51
N GLN A 192 -12.89 -23.67 11.64
CA GLN A 192 -11.49 -23.28 11.87
C GLN A 192 -10.94 -23.91 13.15
N THR A 193 -9.86 -24.67 13.00
CA THR A 193 -9.16 -25.33 14.12
C THR A 193 -8.17 -24.36 14.79
N GLN A 194 -7.77 -24.64 16.04
CA GLN A 194 -6.76 -23.83 16.70
C GLN A 194 -5.37 -24.03 16.10
N GLU A 195 -5.10 -25.19 15.52
CA GLU A 195 -3.91 -25.50 14.74
C GLU A 195 -3.81 -24.57 13.51
N GLN A 196 -4.92 -24.39 12.77
CA GLN A 196 -4.98 -23.43 11.66
C GLN A 196 -4.80 -21.99 12.15
N ASN A 197 -5.51 -21.58 13.20
CA ASN A 197 -5.37 -20.22 13.76
C ASN A 197 -3.92 -19.92 14.16
N LEU A 198 -3.21 -20.87 14.80
CA LEU A 198 -1.81 -20.72 15.15
C LEU A 198 -0.89 -20.65 13.91
N ALA A 199 -1.06 -21.58 12.96
CA ALA A 199 -0.23 -21.64 11.76
C ALA A 199 -0.35 -20.36 10.91
N TRP A 200 -1.57 -19.90 10.65
CA TRP A 200 -1.83 -18.70 9.86
C TRP A 200 -1.36 -17.43 10.57
N THR A 201 -1.54 -17.34 11.89
CA THR A 201 -0.99 -16.23 12.70
C THR A 201 0.53 -16.13 12.59
N ASN A 202 1.22 -17.27 12.69
CA ASN A 202 2.68 -17.31 12.60
C ASN A 202 3.19 -16.91 11.21
N GLU A 203 2.47 -17.29 10.17
CA GLU A 203 2.80 -16.89 8.81
C GLU A 203 2.65 -15.38 8.59
N SER A 204 1.57 -14.78 9.08
CA SER A 204 1.38 -13.32 9.03
C SER A 204 2.46 -12.56 9.80
N TYR A 205 2.94 -13.12 10.92
CA TYR A 205 4.10 -12.60 11.66
C TYR A 205 5.41 -12.76 10.90
N ALA A 206 5.64 -13.90 10.22
CA ALA A 206 6.80 -14.10 9.36
C ALA A 206 6.84 -13.09 8.20
N LYS A 207 5.68 -12.58 7.78
CA LYS A 207 5.52 -11.52 6.77
C LYS A 207 5.61 -10.10 7.34
N GLY A 208 6.03 -9.94 8.59
CA GLY A 208 6.36 -8.64 9.19
C GLY A 208 5.22 -7.95 9.95
N LEU A 209 4.04 -8.58 10.08
CA LEU A 209 2.97 -8.06 10.93
C LEU A 209 3.29 -8.34 12.40
N ASN A 210 2.78 -7.53 13.32
CA ASN A 210 3.10 -7.68 14.75
C ASN A 210 1.98 -7.24 15.72
N LEU A 211 0.78 -6.93 15.22
CA LEU A 211 -0.41 -6.65 16.03
C LEU A 211 -1.57 -7.52 15.55
N TYR A 212 -1.97 -8.48 16.37
CA TYR A 212 -3.06 -9.41 16.08
C TYR A 212 -4.42 -8.79 16.41
N THR A 213 -5.32 -8.75 15.42
CA THR A 213 -6.73 -8.39 15.60
C THR A 213 -7.60 -9.49 15.00
N ARG A 214 -8.43 -10.12 15.83
CA ARG A 214 -9.38 -11.14 15.37
C ARG A 214 -10.59 -10.48 14.72
N HIS A 215 -10.91 -10.86 13.48
CA HIS A 215 -12.18 -10.46 12.88
C HIS A 215 -13.35 -11.25 13.51
N GLY A 216 -14.46 -10.53 13.68
CA GLY A 216 -14.78 -9.94 14.98
C GLY A 216 -15.37 -10.84 16.08
N ASN A 217 -15.57 -10.21 17.23
CA ASN A 217 -16.33 -10.78 18.35
C ASN A 217 -17.73 -10.19 18.35
N GLN A 218 -18.73 -10.98 17.97
CA GLN A 218 -20.12 -10.54 17.94
C GLN A 218 -20.67 -10.40 19.36
N TYR A 219 -21.09 -9.18 19.72
CA TYR A 219 -21.69 -8.89 21.02
C TYR A 219 -23.18 -9.28 21.05
N THR A 220 -23.70 -9.52 22.26
CA THR A 220 -24.91 -10.32 22.52
C THR A 220 -26.20 -9.75 21.92
N LEU A 221 -26.58 -10.22 20.74
CA LEU A 221 -27.98 -10.37 20.36
C LEU A 221 -28.19 -11.83 20.04
N MET A 222 -29.15 -12.48 20.70
CA MET A 222 -29.43 -13.93 20.59
C MET A 222 -29.67 -14.43 19.14
N GLY A 223 -29.82 -13.53 18.16
CA GLY A 223 -29.92 -13.86 16.73
C GLY A 223 -28.63 -13.69 15.90
N GLY A 224 -27.60 -12.99 16.41
CA GLY A 224 -26.38 -12.68 15.63
C GLY A 224 -25.45 -13.87 15.41
N TRP A 225 -25.55 -14.91 16.25
CA TRP A 225 -24.61 -16.03 16.34
C TRP A 225 -24.41 -16.82 15.04
N TYR A 226 -25.32 -16.71 14.07
CA TYR A 226 -25.29 -17.50 12.84
C TYR A 226 -25.02 -16.67 11.58
N GLU A 227 -25.06 -15.33 11.65
CA GLU A 227 -25.34 -14.52 10.45
C GLU A 227 -24.13 -13.77 9.87
N TYR A 228 -23.10 -13.45 10.66
CA TYR A 228 -22.05 -12.54 10.18
C TYR A 228 -20.63 -13.15 10.15
N VAL A 229 -20.19 -13.51 8.94
CA VAL A 229 -18.81 -13.81 8.50
C VAL A 229 -17.95 -14.62 9.50
N PRO A 230 -18.26 -15.91 9.74
CA PRO A 230 -17.51 -16.75 10.68
C PRO A 230 -16.04 -16.89 10.30
N PRO A 231 -15.14 -17.15 11.26
CA PRO A 231 -15.35 -17.61 12.65
C PRO A 231 -15.49 -16.48 13.68
N ALA A 232 -16.21 -16.76 14.78
CA ALA A 232 -16.23 -15.91 15.98
C ALA A 232 -15.62 -16.65 17.19
N ASP A 233 -14.49 -16.17 17.74
CA ASP A 233 -13.85 -16.79 18.92
C ASP A 233 -14.55 -16.32 20.20
N HIS A 234 -15.64 -16.97 20.57
CA HIS A 234 -16.43 -16.59 21.74
C HIS A 234 -16.77 -17.77 22.65
N PHE A 235 -17.36 -17.53 23.82
CA PHE A 235 -17.63 -18.57 24.84
C PHE A 235 -18.46 -19.76 24.36
N TYR A 236 -19.17 -19.63 23.24
CA TYR A 236 -19.98 -20.69 22.63
C TYR A 236 -19.18 -21.56 21.63
N GLN A 237 -17.92 -21.22 21.33
CA GLN A 237 -17.05 -22.04 20.48
C GLN A 237 -16.18 -23.01 21.30
N PRO A 238 -15.94 -24.25 20.82
CA PRO A 238 -15.10 -25.23 21.52
C PRO A 238 -13.68 -24.75 21.81
N VAL A 239 -13.20 -23.79 21.02
CA VAL A 239 -11.85 -23.26 21.08
C VAL A 239 -11.65 -22.20 22.18
N TRP A 240 -12.73 -21.63 22.72
CA TRP A 240 -12.67 -20.54 23.70
C TRP A 240 -11.92 -20.89 24.97
N ARG A 241 -12.07 -22.14 25.46
CA ARG A 241 -11.34 -22.64 26.64
C ARG A 241 -9.82 -22.57 26.49
N TYR A 242 -9.31 -22.51 25.25
CA TYR A 242 -7.88 -22.39 24.95
C TYR A 242 -7.45 -20.97 24.56
N TRP A 243 -8.41 -20.06 24.35
CA TRP A 243 -8.16 -18.71 23.83
C TRP A 243 -7.18 -17.93 24.70
N GLY A 244 -7.32 -18.01 26.03
CA GLY A 244 -6.40 -17.39 26.98
C GLY A 244 -4.93 -17.83 26.80
N THR A 245 -4.69 -19.08 26.43
CA THR A 245 -3.34 -19.59 26.14
C THR A 245 -2.81 -19.05 24.81
N PHE A 246 -3.66 -19.06 23.78
CA PHE A 246 -3.31 -18.50 22.47
C PHE A 246 -2.98 -17.00 22.55
N VAL A 247 -3.83 -16.18 23.17
CA VAL A 247 -3.57 -14.73 23.26
C VAL A 247 -2.34 -14.39 24.08
N ARG A 248 -1.95 -15.21 25.07
CA ARG A 248 -0.66 -15.06 25.78
C ARG A 248 0.54 -15.34 24.90
N TYR A 249 0.45 -16.34 24.01
CA TYR A 249 1.46 -16.61 23.00
C TYR A 249 1.59 -15.42 22.04
N VAL A 250 0.47 -15.02 21.43
CA VAL A 250 0.38 -13.87 20.52
C VAL A 250 0.96 -12.61 21.16
N THR A 251 0.60 -12.32 22.42
CA THR A 251 1.10 -11.14 23.15
C THR A 251 2.63 -11.13 23.26
N ARG A 252 3.26 -12.28 23.57
CA ARG A 252 4.73 -12.37 23.71
C ARG A 252 5.42 -12.18 22.36
N VAL A 253 4.90 -12.80 21.30
CA VAL A 253 5.48 -12.68 19.96
C VAL A 253 5.28 -11.26 19.42
N SER A 254 4.07 -10.68 19.53
CA SER A 254 3.80 -9.27 19.23
C SER A 254 4.71 -8.30 19.97
N TYR A 255 5.04 -8.59 21.24
CA TYR A 255 5.99 -7.77 21.99
C TYR A 255 7.38 -7.86 21.35
N LEU A 256 7.92 -9.06 21.18
CA LEU A 256 9.26 -9.29 20.61
C LEU A 256 9.41 -8.67 19.21
N LEU A 257 8.43 -8.87 18.32
CA LEU A 257 8.41 -8.34 16.95
C LEU A 257 8.15 -6.82 16.86
N SER A 258 7.90 -6.16 17.99
CA SER A 258 7.80 -4.69 18.07
C SER A 258 9.03 -4.03 18.69
N GLN A 259 10.04 -4.82 19.04
CA GLN A 259 11.31 -4.31 19.55
C GLN A 259 12.34 -4.16 18.43
N GLY A 260 13.31 -3.27 18.63
CA GLY A 260 14.44 -3.11 17.73
C GLY A 260 14.09 -2.46 16.38
N LYS A 261 14.90 -2.77 15.37
CA LYS A 261 14.73 -2.30 13.99
C LYS A 261 14.72 -3.51 13.05
N HIS A 262 13.81 -3.46 12.08
CA HIS A 262 13.71 -4.49 11.06
C HIS A 262 15.00 -4.60 10.24
N ARG A 263 15.32 -5.81 9.77
CA ARG A 263 16.48 -6.09 8.92
C ARG A 263 15.96 -6.83 7.69
N ALA A 264 16.20 -6.25 6.52
CA ALA A 264 15.84 -6.82 5.23
C ALA A 264 17.00 -6.62 4.26
N ASP A 265 17.26 -7.59 3.39
CA ASP A 265 18.41 -7.55 2.48
C ASP A 265 18.10 -6.78 1.18
N VAL A 266 16.82 -6.75 0.80
CA VAL A 266 16.35 -6.27 -0.51
C VAL A 266 15.38 -5.10 -0.36
N ALA A 267 15.68 -3.99 -1.03
CA ALA A 267 14.72 -2.95 -1.34
C ALA A 267 14.06 -3.27 -2.69
N LEU A 268 12.82 -3.74 -2.68
CA LEU A 268 12.05 -4.05 -3.89
C LEU A 268 11.26 -2.81 -4.32
N LEU A 269 11.65 -2.18 -5.43
CA LEU A 269 11.06 -0.91 -5.85
C LEU A 269 9.59 -1.10 -6.28
N TYR A 270 8.68 -0.38 -5.64
CA TYR A 270 7.26 -0.43 -5.97
C TYR A 270 6.97 0.39 -7.24
N PRO A 271 6.29 -0.17 -8.27
CA PRO A 271 6.28 0.36 -9.63
C PRO A 271 5.26 1.50 -9.86
N MET A 272 5.06 2.40 -8.89
CA MET A 272 4.03 3.45 -8.97
C MET A 272 4.13 4.32 -10.22
N SER A 273 5.34 4.76 -10.61
CA SER A 273 5.52 5.60 -11.80
C SER A 273 5.12 4.87 -13.09
N THR A 274 5.41 3.58 -13.21
CA THR A 274 4.97 2.77 -14.34
C THR A 274 3.45 2.57 -14.31
N ILE A 275 2.86 2.34 -13.15
CA ILE A 275 1.40 2.19 -13.03
C ILE A 275 0.69 3.50 -13.42
N HIS A 276 1.12 4.65 -12.90
CA HIS A 276 0.53 5.96 -13.25
C HIS A 276 0.73 6.33 -14.72
N ALA A 277 1.91 6.07 -15.31
CA ALA A 277 2.16 6.29 -16.74
C ALA A 277 1.23 5.49 -17.66
N HIS A 278 0.67 4.39 -17.15
CA HIS A 278 -0.13 3.43 -17.90
C HIS A 278 -1.52 3.19 -17.30
N TRP A 279 -2.01 4.10 -16.45
CA TRP A 279 -3.43 4.19 -16.10
C TRP A 279 -4.12 5.02 -17.18
N VAL A 280 -4.95 4.38 -18.00
CA VAL A 280 -5.44 4.93 -19.28
C VAL A 280 -6.95 5.11 -19.36
N ALA A 281 -7.70 4.61 -18.38
CA ALA A 281 -9.14 4.73 -18.36
C ALA A 281 -9.68 4.82 -16.93
N GLY A 282 -10.86 5.43 -16.79
CA GLY A 282 -11.71 5.25 -15.61
C GLY A 282 -12.46 3.92 -15.67
N ARG A 283 -13.43 3.74 -14.78
CA ARG A 283 -14.28 2.55 -14.78
C ARG A 283 -15.08 2.45 -16.09
N THR A 284 -15.15 1.25 -16.66
CA THR A 284 -16.06 0.98 -17.81
C THR A 284 -17.12 -0.09 -17.51
N SER A 285 -17.09 -0.73 -16.34
CA SER A 285 -18.10 -1.74 -15.92
C SER A 285 -18.16 -1.91 -14.39
N GLY A 286 -19.29 -1.55 -13.75
CA GLY A 286 -19.75 -2.16 -12.47
C GLY A 286 -18.93 -1.93 -11.17
N ALA A 287 -19.59 -1.74 -10.02
CA ALA A 287 -18.94 -1.37 -8.75
C ALA A 287 -18.49 -2.63 -7.97
N ALA A 288 -18.68 -3.80 -8.56
CA ALA A 288 -18.30 -5.09 -8.01
C ALA A 288 -17.25 -5.69 -8.95
N GLY A 289 -16.06 -5.95 -8.42
CA GLY A 289 -15.03 -6.73 -9.09
C GLY A 289 -14.17 -5.94 -10.07
N ILE A 290 -13.41 -4.95 -9.60
CA ILE A 290 -12.37 -4.37 -10.48
C ILE A 290 -11.30 -5.42 -10.77
N LEU A 291 -11.03 -6.36 -9.86
CA LEU A 291 -10.01 -7.40 -9.99
C LEU A 291 -10.42 -8.71 -9.30
N ASP A 292 -9.90 -9.84 -9.77
CA ASP A 292 -9.98 -11.17 -9.19
C ASP A 292 -9.05 -11.32 -7.98
N ASP A 293 -9.03 -12.51 -7.38
CA ASP A 293 -8.21 -12.84 -6.20
C ASP A 293 -6.69 -12.79 -6.46
N GLU A 294 -6.26 -12.63 -7.73
CA GLU A 294 -4.86 -12.40 -8.11
C GLU A 294 -4.55 -10.91 -8.34
N GLY A 295 -5.54 -10.03 -8.20
CA GLY A 295 -5.41 -8.59 -8.44
C GLY A 295 -5.33 -8.21 -9.91
N PHE A 296 -5.87 -9.04 -10.81
CA PHE A 296 -6.04 -8.73 -12.22
C PHE A 296 -7.51 -8.60 -12.58
N ALA A 297 -7.85 -7.89 -13.65
CA ALA A 297 -9.26 -7.71 -14.01
C ALA A 297 -9.91 -9.09 -14.20
N ALA A 298 -10.96 -9.37 -13.42
CA ALA A 298 -11.69 -10.62 -13.53
C ALA A 298 -12.18 -10.82 -14.99
N PRO A 299 -12.33 -12.05 -15.49
CA PRO A 299 -12.79 -12.30 -16.84
C PRO A 299 -14.09 -11.53 -17.16
N GLY A 300 -14.04 -10.65 -18.17
CA GLY A 300 -15.18 -9.80 -18.56
C GLY A 300 -15.20 -8.41 -17.91
N VAL A 301 -14.21 -8.07 -17.08
CA VAL A 301 -13.98 -6.73 -16.53
C VAL A 301 -12.89 -6.04 -17.35
N ASN A 302 -13.15 -4.80 -17.77
CA ASN A 302 -12.16 -4.00 -18.48
C ASN A 302 -11.09 -3.50 -17.51
N ASN A 303 -9.83 -3.83 -17.78
CA ASN A 303 -8.68 -3.34 -17.02
C ASN A 303 -8.35 -1.89 -17.43
N PRO A 304 -8.37 -0.90 -16.50
CA PRO A 304 -8.03 0.49 -16.83
C PRO A 304 -6.53 0.73 -17.03
N PHE A 305 -5.69 -0.30 -16.87
CA PHE A 305 -4.25 -0.22 -16.98
C PHE A 305 -3.74 -0.86 -18.29
N ALA A 306 -2.87 -0.15 -18.99
CA ALA A 306 -2.22 -0.64 -20.20
C ALA A 306 -1.16 -1.73 -19.89
N PRO A 307 -0.76 -2.56 -20.87
CA PRO A 307 0.08 -3.74 -20.65
C PRO A 307 1.37 -3.52 -19.81
N PRO A 308 2.13 -2.41 -19.95
CA PRO A 308 3.32 -2.22 -19.13
C PRO A 308 3.04 -2.10 -17.63
N ALA A 309 1.89 -1.57 -17.21
CA ALA A 309 1.49 -1.56 -15.80
C ALA A 309 1.15 -2.97 -15.29
N ILE A 310 0.49 -3.79 -16.13
CA ILE A 310 0.16 -5.18 -15.82
C ILE A 310 1.44 -6.00 -15.64
N GLU A 311 2.41 -5.84 -16.53
CA GLU A 311 3.70 -6.52 -16.45
C GLU A 311 4.52 -6.09 -15.22
N ALA A 312 4.54 -4.79 -14.91
CA ALA A 312 5.21 -4.30 -13.70
C ALA A 312 4.56 -4.85 -12.43
N ALA A 313 3.22 -4.94 -12.38
CA ALA A 313 2.48 -5.52 -11.26
C ALA A 313 2.75 -7.03 -11.11
N ARG A 314 2.71 -7.79 -12.20
CA ARG A 314 3.02 -9.24 -12.20
C ARG A 314 4.44 -9.50 -11.75
N SER A 315 5.42 -8.83 -12.36
CA SER A 315 6.82 -9.00 -11.99
C SER A 315 7.11 -8.58 -10.54
N LEU A 316 6.43 -7.57 -10.00
CA LEU A 316 6.51 -7.23 -8.57
C LEU A 316 6.05 -8.40 -7.69
N GLN A 317 4.90 -9.00 -8.00
CA GLN A 317 4.36 -10.15 -7.26
C GLN A 317 5.26 -11.37 -7.37
N ASP A 318 5.73 -11.69 -8.58
CA ASP A 318 6.61 -12.83 -8.85
C ASP A 318 7.95 -12.69 -8.12
N LEU A 319 8.55 -11.50 -8.14
CA LEU A 319 9.79 -11.22 -7.42
C LEU A 319 9.58 -11.28 -5.90
N ALA A 320 8.51 -10.69 -5.38
CA ALA A 320 8.18 -10.74 -3.95
C ALA A 320 8.00 -12.18 -3.47
N LYS A 321 7.29 -13.01 -4.26
CA LYS A 321 7.10 -14.42 -3.97
C LYS A 321 8.41 -15.21 -4.03
N ALA A 322 9.21 -15.02 -5.08
CA ALA A 322 10.49 -15.70 -5.24
C ALA A 322 11.46 -15.37 -4.09
N LEU A 323 11.59 -14.10 -3.72
CA LEU A 323 12.41 -13.67 -2.60
C LEU A 323 11.96 -14.31 -1.28
N PHE A 324 10.65 -14.27 -1.00
CA PHE A 324 10.10 -14.83 0.23
C PHE A 324 10.26 -16.35 0.31
N ASP A 325 9.96 -17.07 -0.79
CA ASP A 325 10.06 -18.54 -0.87
C ASP A 325 11.53 -19.01 -0.73
N ASP A 326 12.51 -18.21 -1.15
CA ASP A 326 13.95 -18.45 -0.95
C ASP A 326 14.49 -17.97 0.41
N GLY A 327 13.62 -17.44 1.29
CA GLY A 327 14.00 -16.97 2.63
C GLY A 327 14.79 -15.66 2.64
N ILE A 328 14.69 -14.86 1.57
CA ILE A 328 15.31 -13.55 1.45
C ILE A 328 14.27 -12.49 1.83
N ASP A 329 14.48 -11.82 2.97
CA ASP A 329 13.56 -10.78 3.42
C ASP A 329 13.76 -9.46 2.65
N PHE A 330 12.67 -8.76 2.43
CA PHE A 330 12.63 -7.55 1.61
C PHE A 330 11.62 -6.55 2.16
N ASP A 331 11.75 -5.27 1.83
CA ASP A 331 10.63 -4.33 1.94
C ASP A 331 10.32 -3.75 0.55
N PHE A 332 9.04 -3.52 0.30
CA PHE A 332 8.62 -2.67 -0.81
C PHE A 332 9.03 -1.22 -0.52
N VAL A 333 9.71 -0.59 -1.45
CA VAL A 333 10.17 0.79 -1.31
C VAL A 333 9.52 1.65 -2.40
N ASP A 334 8.86 2.74 -2.03
CA ASP A 334 8.35 3.72 -2.97
C ASP A 334 9.41 4.80 -3.30
N SER A 335 9.16 5.56 -4.36
CA SER A 335 10.07 6.63 -4.79
C SER A 335 10.35 7.66 -3.68
N ASP A 336 9.35 8.04 -2.88
CA ASP A 336 9.57 9.02 -1.82
C ASP A 336 10.48 8.46 -0.71
N SER A 337 10.32 7.18 -0.35
CA SER A 337 11.20 6.54 0.65
C SER A 337 12.61 6.34 0.13
N LEU A 338 12.77 5.94 -1.14
CA LEU A 338 14.08 5.86 -1.79
C LEU A 338 14.78 7.22 -1.79
N MET A 339 14.06 8.31 -2.06
CA MET A 339 14.65 9.65 -2.06
C MET A 339 15.14 10.13 -0.68
N ARG A 340 14.52 9.66 0.41
CA ARG A 340 15.00 9.92 1.77
C ARG A 340 16.18 9.03 2.18
N ALA A 341 16.55 8.07 1.35
CA ALA A 341 17.58 7.10 1.69
C ALA A 341 18.98 7.72 1.75
N VAL A 342 19.77 7.22 2.69
CA VAL A 342 21.20 7.55 2.83
C VAL A 342 22.03 6.38 2.33
N VAL A 343 22.96 6.64 1.42
CA VAL A 343 23.88 5.61 0.91
C VAL A 343 25.21 5.68 1.66
N ARG A 344 25.66 4.56 2.22
CA ARG A 344 26.98 4.44 2.87
C ARG A 344 27.60 3.09 2.53
N SER A 345 28.77 3.09 1.88
CA SER A 345 29.59 1.89 1.66
C SER A 345 28.80 0.68 1.11
N GLY A 346 27.96 0.92 0.10
CA GLY A 346 27.16 -0.12 -0.56
C GLY A 346 25.90 -0.54 0.21
N VAL A 347 25.53 0.20 1.25
CA VAL A 347 24.28 0.03 2.01
C VAL A 347 23.36 1.21 1.74
N LEU A 348 22.08 0.91 1.46
CA LEU A 348 21.00 1.87 1.37
C LEU A 348 20.23 1.87 2.68
N GLU A 349 20.24 2.97 3.43
CA GLU A 349 19.54 3.08 4.71
C GLU A 349 18.28 3.94 4.58
N ILE A 350 17.13 3.43 5.03
CA ILE A 350 15.87 4.17 5.13
C ILE A 350 15.29 3.95 6.53
N SER A 351 15.15 5.03 7.31
CA SER A 351 14.56 4.99 8.66
C SER A 351 15.18 3.94 9.61
N GLY A 352 16.47 3.64 9.42
CA GLY A 352 17.24 2.63 10.17
C GLY A 352 17.14 1.19 9.63
N VAL A 353 16.41 0.96 8.53
CA VAL A 353 16.44 -0.30 7.77
C VAL A 353 17.56 -0.22 6.76
N GLU A 354 18.44 -1.22 6.74
CA GLU A 354 19.63 -1.27 5.89
C GLU A 354 19.46 -2.32 4.79
N PHE A 355 19.42 -1.90 3.54
CA PHE A 355 19.34 -2.78 2.37
C PHE A 355 20.69 -2.91 1.67
N ARG A 356 21.00 -4.11 1.19
CA ARG A 356 22.24 -4.42 0.45
C ARG A 356 22.02 -4.58 -1.04
N SER A 357 20.78 -4.65 -1.47
CA SER A 357 20.42 -4.71 -2.87
C SER A 357 19.15 -3.91 -3.16
N ILE A 358 19.06 -3.39 -4.38
CA ILE A 358 17.84 -2.82 -4.93
C ILE A 358 17.40 -3.73 -6.07
N VAL A 359 16.16 -4.21 -6.01
CA VAL A 359 15.55 -5.01 -7.07
C VAL A 359 14.48 -4.17 -7.76
N LEU A 360 14.56 -4.08 -9.08
CA LEU A 360 13.62 -3.37 -9.93
C LEU A 360 12.72 -4.39 -10.65
N PRO A 361 11.39 -4.31 -10.53
CA PRO A 361 10.48 -5.09 -11.38
C PRO A 361 10.55 -4.59 -12.84
N ALA A 362 9.69 -5.10 -13.71
CA ALA A 362 9.64 -4.74 -15.13
C ALA A 362 9.10 -3.31 -15.34
N LEU A 363 9.93 -2.30 -15.08
CA LEU A 363 9.56 -0.88 -15.13
C LEU A 363 9.61 -0.34 -16.56
N SER A 364 8.55 0.32 -17.02
CA SER A 364 8.61 1.16 -18.23
C SER A 364 9.05 2.59 -17.90
N THR A 365 8.63 3.09 -16.75
CA THR A 365 8.74 4.47 -16.31
C THR A 365 9.31 4.54 -14.90
N VAL A 366 10.31 5.41 -14.70
CA VAL A 366 10.97 5.64 -13.41
C VAL A 366 11.38 7.10 -13.28
N SER A 367 11.30 7.67 -12.08
CA SER A 367 11.76 9.06 -11.87
C SER A 367 13.27 9.19 -12.04
N LEU A 368 13.73 10.32 -12.58
CA LEU A 368 15.16 10.61 -12.67
C LEU A 368 15.81 10.62 -11.30
N HIS A 369 15.11 11.15 -10.30
CA HIS A 369 15.59 11.22 -8.93
C HIS A 369 15.80 9.83 -8.32
N SER A 370 14.85 8.90 -8.52
CA SER A 370 15.01 7.50 -8.11
C SER A 370 16.24 6.87 -8.79
N MET A 371 16.40 7.06 -10.09
CA MET A 371 17.55 6.50 -10.83
C MET A 371 18.89 7.14 -10.42
N GLN A 372 18.92 8.43 -10.08
CA GLN A 372 20.09 9.09 -9.53
C GLN A 372 20.51 8.48 -8.18
N LYS A 373 19.53 8.21 -7.31
CA LYS A 373 19.77 7.55 -6.02
C LYS A 373 20.21 6.09 -6.20
N ILE A 374 19.62 5.35 -7.13
CA ILE A 374 20.04 3.98 -7.48
C ILE A 374 21.48 3.98 -8.01
N ARG A 375 21.84 4.95 -8.85
CA ARG A 375 23.23 5.10 -9.32
C ARG A 375 24.19 5.42 -8.17
N GLU A 376 23.81 6.31 -7.25
CA GLU A 376 24.60 6.62 -6.05
C GLU A 376 24.86 5.34 -5.23
N PHE A 377 23.82 4.54 -5.01
CA PHE A 377 23.91 3.25 -4.32
C PHE A 377 24.84 2.26 -5.04
N HIS A 378 24.66 2.09 -6.36
CA HIS A 378 25.50 1.24 -7.19
C HIS A 378 26.98 1.67 -7.16
N ALA A 379 27.24 2.97 -7.34
CA ALA A 379 28.60 3.52 -7.28
C ALA A 379 29.25 3.37 -5.89
N GLY A 380 28.44 3.30 -4.83
CA GLY A 380 28.88 2.98 -3.48
C GLY A 380 29.23 1.50 -3.25
N GLY A 381 29.01 0.62 -4.23
CA GLY A 381 29.24 -0.83 -4.14
C GLY A 381 27.98 -1.67 -3.89
N GLY A 382 26.80 -1.04 -3.89
CA GLY A 382 25.52 -1.74 -3.74
C GLY A 382 25.13 -2.53 -4.99
N THR A 383 24.37 -3.61 -4.82
CA THR A 383 23.94 -4.46 -5.95
C THR A 383 22.57 -4.02 -6.47
N VAL A 384 22.48 -3.71 -7.76
CA VAL A 384 21.22 -3.38 -8.43
C VAL A 384 20.84 -4.48 -9.40
N VAL A 385 19.65 -5.04 -9.26
CA VAL A 385 19.10 -6.07 -10.14
C VAL A 385 17.86 -5.52 -10.81
N SER A 386 17.78 -5.62 -12.14
CA SER A 386 16.55 -5.31 -12.88
C SER A 386 16.00 -6.58 -13.52
N PHE A 387 14.70 -6.82 -13.36
CA PHE A 387 14.03 -7.98 -13.92
C PHE A 387 13.15 -7.61 -15.11
N GLY A 388 13.15 -8.44 -16.15
CA GLY A 388 12.35 -8.22 -17.36
C GLY A 388 12.91 -7.12 -18.26
N ARG A 389 12.50 -5.87 -18.02
CA ARG A 389 12.85 -4.70 -18.86
C ARG A 389 13.50 -3.58 -18.05
N LEU A 390 14.38 -2.83 -18.70
CA LEU A 390 14.85 -1.54 -18.18
C LEU A 390 13.86 -0.43 -18.57
N PRO A 391 13.68 0.60 -17.71
CA PRO A 391 12.84 1.72 -18.03
C PRO A 391 13.39 2.53 -19.20
N SER A 392 12.49 3.16 -19.97
CA SER A 392 12.84 4.01 -21.11
C SER A 392 12.14 5.37 -21.09
N ILE A 393 11.38 5.62 -20.03
CA ILE A 393 10.51 6.79 -19.86
C ILE A 393 10.76 7.39 -18.48
N THR A 394 10.76 8.71 -18.40
CA THR A 394 10.75 9.45 -17.13
C THR A 394 9.46 10.25 -16.97
N PRO A 395 8.88 10.33 -15.75
CA PRO A 395 7.82 11.29 -15.44
C PRO A 395 8.21 12.73 -15.80
N GLU A 396 9.49 13.08 -15.67
CA GLU A 396 9.99 14.45 -15.85
C GLU A 396 10.07 14.88 -17.32
N ASN A 397 10.57 14.02 -18.21
CA ASN A 397 10.87 14.38 -19.59
C ASN A 397 10.11 13.55 -20.64
N GLY A 398 9.44 12.46 -20.25
CA GLY A 398 8.74 11.57 -21.16
C GLY A 398 9.66 10.53 -21.81
N ARG A 399 9.30 10.13 -23.04
CA ARG A 399 10.04 9.10 -23.79
C ARG A 399 11.40 9.61 -24.26
N ASN A 400 12.38 8.70 -24.38
CA ASN A 400 13.73 8.98 -24.91
C ASN A 400 14.53 10.02 -24.11
N ASP A 401 14.37 10.06 -22.79
CA ASP A 401 15.11 10.96 -21.92
C ASP A 401 16.63 10.64 -21.92
N PRO A 402 17.50 11.52 -22.45
CA PRO A 402 18.94 11.27 -22.50
C PRO A 402 19.59 11.16 -21.12
N GLN A 403 19.02 11.79 -20.08
CA GLN A 403 19.53 11.65 -18.72
C GLN A 403 19.28 10.25 -18.18
N LEU A 404 18.09 9.69 -18.44
CA LEU A 404 17.79 8.31 -18.06
C LEU A 404 18.74 7.34 -18.76
N ILE A 405 18.99 7.53 -20.06
CA ILE A 405 19.93 6.71 -20.82
C ILE A 405 21.31 6.70 -20.16
N GLY A 406 21.86 7.87 -19.86
CA GLY A 406 23.17 7.97 -19.20
C GLY A 406 23.20 7.35 -17.79
N LEU A 407 22.10 7.43 -17.04
CA LEU A 407 21.99 6.76 -15.73
C LEU A 407 21.96 5.23 -15.88
N LEU A 408 21.21 4.71 -16.85
CA LEU A 408 21.14 3.28 -17.13
C LEU A 408 22.49 2.72 -17.57
N ASP A 409 23.18 3.40 -18.49
CA ASP A 409 24.49 2.97 -18.96
C ASP A 409 25.53 2.96 -17.83
N ALA A 410 25.42 3.90 -16.86
CA ALA A 410 26.29 3.95 -15.69
C ALA A 410 26.01 2.83 -14.65
N ILE A 411 24.82 2.24 -14.64
CA ILE A 411 24.44 1.18 -13.70
C ILE A 411 24.62 -0.19 -14.35
N PHE A 412 24.13 -0.38 -15.57
CA PHE A 412 24.02 -1.68 -16.24
C PHE A 412 25.00 -1.86 -17.41
N GLY A 413 25.80 -0.83 -17.72
CA GLY A 413 26.67 -0.82 -18.89
C GLY A 413 25.94 -0.37 -20.17
N PRO A 414 26.70 -0.02 -21.23
CA PRO A 414 26.13 0.45 -22.48
C PRO A 414 25.26 -0.63 -23.13
N ARG A 415 24.07 -0.22 -23.58
CA ARG A 415 23.15 -1.10 -24.33
C ARG A 415 23.69 -1.29 -25.75
N GLY A 416 23.97 -2.54 -26.12
CA GLY A 416 24.47 -2.94 -27.45
C GLY A 416 23.44 -2.86 -28.57
#